data_AF-R9ACT1-F1
#
_entry.id   AF-R9ACT1-F1
#
_cell.length_a   1.000
_cell.length_b   1.000
_cell.length_c   1.000
_cell.angle_alpha   90.00
_cell.angle_beta   90.00
_cell.angle_gamma   90.00
#
_symmetry.space_group_name_H-M   'P 1'
#
loop_
_entity.id
_entity.type
_entity.pdbx_description
1 polymer ?
#
loop_
_entity_poly.entity_id
_entity_poly.type
_entity_poly.pdbx_seq_one_letter_code
_entity_poly.pdbx_strand_id
1 'polypeptide(L)'
;MTQEGAVALGIVAYNQVSNSWSGHSYYLGSTHRFGIYEAELVALYSAVLNVQEAIDSSQLTAPPNIHIYSDSQATLKALRSCTLHGPAQYILKSILTKLTDMKALHPDTQFNFHWIPGHKGIEGNERADRAANKGRANHGNGFVLDIELRTSCSVTRRNLHETLTAPMRVEGNTLTGLTSRTARTAKGNLSSIKTAKLLESVPRATRCLATQLRSGHFPTTKSYRYRFKLTDSAKCSTCRLDDTIPHRIFICSRHIMARIALRRKILALGIRFELGPMLRNAKSLQALYEFFKPQISHSHRLL
;
A
#
# COMPACT_ATOMS: atom_id res chain seq x y z
N MET A 1 -23.63 5.07 -13.46
CA MET A 1 -22.88 3.84 -13.80
C MET A 1 -21.40 4.16 -13.72
N THR A 2 -20.73 3.77 -12.63
CA THR A 2 -19.26 3.80 -12.57
C THR A 2 -18.75 2.81 -13.59
N GLN A 3 -17.86 3.24 -14.52
CA GLN A 3 -17.18 2.31 -15.42
C GLN A 3 -16.53 1.21 -14.56
N GLU A 4 -16.94 -0.03 -14.76
CA GLU A 4 -16.29 -1.16 -14.11
C GLU A 4 -14.82 -1.18 -14.54
N GLY A 5 -13.91 -1.32 -13.58
CA GLY A 5 -12.49 -1.42 -13.89
C GLY A 5 -12.22 -2.62 -14.80
N ALA A 6 -11.34 -2.45 -15.78
CA ALA A 6 -10.97 -3.48 -16.74
C ALA A 6 -9.55 -4.00 -16.45
N VAL A 7 -9.39 -5.32 -16.50
CA VAL A 7 -8.11 -6.01 -16.46
C VAL A 7 -7.81 -6.53 -17.86
N ALA A 8 -6.59 -6.28 -18.32
CA ALA A 8 -6.10 -6.64 -19.63
C ALA A 8 -4.60 -6.89 -19.55
N LEU A 9 -4.07 -7.51 -20.59
CA LEU A 9 -2.64 -7.81 -20.72
C LEU A 9 -2.13 -7.43 -22.10
N GLY A 10 -0.82 -7.22 -22.19
CA GLY A 10 -0.13 -6.90 -23.42
C GLY A 10 1.16 -7.69 -23.51
N ILE A 11 1.41 -8.28 -24.67
CA ILE A 11 2.70 -8.92 -25.00
C ILE A 11 3.23 -8.30 -26.27
N VAL A 12 4.56 -8.20 -26.36
CA VAL A 12 5.24 -7.76 -27.57
C VAL A 12 6.44 -8.65 -27.82
N ALA A 13 6.69 -8.94 -29.10
CA ALA A 13 7.84 -9.70 -29.53
C ALA A 13 8.67 -8.83 -30.49
N TYR A 14 9.99 -8.97 -30.39
CA TYR A 14 10.93 -8.32 -31.29
C TYR A 14 11.64 -9.39 -32.10
N ASN A 15 11.51 -9.31 -33.42
CA ASN A 15 12.21 -10.18 -34.34
C ASN A 15 13.49 -9.48 -34.80
N GLN A 16 14.65 -10.04 -34.42
CA GLN A 16 15.96 -9.48 -34.76
C GLN A 16 16.28 -9.56 -36.26
N VAL A 17 15.78 -10.58 -36.96
CA VAL A 17 16.06 -10.79 -38.39
C VAL A 17 15.31 -9.77 -39.23
N SER A 18 14.03 -9.55 -38.94
CA SER A 18 13.21 -8.56 -39.66
C SER A 18 13.26 -7.16 -39.07
N ASN A 19 14.01 -6.96 -37.98
CA ASN A 19 14.12 -5.69 -37.25
C ASN A 19 12.74 -5.06 -36.95
N SER A 20 11.79 -5.88 -36.51
CA SER A 20 10.38 -5.48 -36.38
C SER A 20 9.77 -5.92 -35.06
N TRP A 21 8.78 -5.13 -34.62
CA TRP A 21 7.98 -5.41 -33.43
C TRP A 21 6.61 -5.93 -33.83
N SER A 22 6.17 -7.01 -33.18
CA SER A 22 4.78 -7.44 -33.15
C SER A 22 4.23 -7.31 -31.74
N GLY A 23 2.91 -7.20 -31.60
CA GLY A 23 2.29 -7.01 -30.30
C GLY A 23 0.84 -7.44 -30.28
N HIS A 24 0.44 -8.02 -29.16
CA HIS A 24 -0.92 -8.47 -28.91
C HIS A 24 -1.44 -7.85 -27.62
N SER A 25 -2.72 -7.52 -27.64
CA SER A 25 -3.43 -6.95 -26.49
C SER A 25 -4.72 -7.71 -26.28
N TYR A 26 -4.97 -8.14 -25.05
CA TYR A 26 -6.12 -8.97 -24.72
C TYR A 26 -6.86 -8.43 -23.49
N TYR A 27 -8.19 -8.39 -23.60
CA TYR A 27 -9.05 -8.12 -22.47
C TYR A 27 -9.21 -9.40 -21.64
N LEU A 28 -8.94 -9.31 -20.34
CA LEU A 28 -9.04 -10.45 -19.43
C LEU A 28 -10.40 -10.51 -18.74
N GLY A 29 -10.93 -9.36 -18.33
CA GLY A 29 -12.22 -9.27 -17.64
C GLY A 29 -12.29 -8.10 -16.66
N SER A 30 -13.39 -8.04 -15.91
CA SER A 30 -13.62 -7.00 -14.90
C SER A 30 -12.67 -7.13 -13.71
N THR A 31 -12.31 -6.00 -13.09
CA THR A 31 -11.53 -5.95 -11.83
C THR A 31 -12.24 -6.62 -10.65
N HIS A 32 -13.53 -6.94 -10.79
CA HIS A 32 -14.28 -7.75 -9.85
C HIS A 32 -14.01 -9.25 -9.97
N ARG A 33 -13.46 -9.71 -11.11
CA ARG A 33 -13.13 -11.11 -11.36
C ARG A 33 -11.63 -11.40 -11.33
N PHE A 34 -10.83 -10.52 -11.91
CA PHE A 34 -9.39 -10.73 -12.09
C PHE A 34 -8.57 -9.65 -11.38
N GLY A 35 -7.39 -10.04 -10.89
CA GLY A 35 -6.42 -9.13 -10.30
C GLY A 35 -5.27 -8.86 -11.26
N ILE A 36 -4.42 -7.90 -10.90
CA ILE A 36 -3.22 -7.57 -11.67
C ILE A 36 -2.28 -8.77 -11.71
N TYR A 37 -2.09 -9.47 -10.58
CA TYR A 37 -1.18 -10.63 -10.52
C TYR A 37 -1.60 -11.77 -11.47
N GLU A 38 -2.90 -12.07 -11.56
CA GLU A 38 -3.42 -13.00 -12.55
C GLU A 38 -3.11 -12.54 -13.98
N ALA A 39 -3.32 -11.26 -14.29
CA ALA A 39 -3.04 -10.71 -15.61
C ALA A 39 -1.57 -10.81 -15.99
N GLU A 40 -0.66 -10.57 -15.06
CA GLU A 40 0.79 -10.73 -15.27
C GLU A 40 1.17 -12.19 -15.57
N LEU A 41 0.58 -13.16 -14.85
CA LEU A 41 0.83 -14.58 -15.12
C LEU A 41 0.28 -14.98 -16.49
N VAL A 42 -0.91 -14.49 -16.84
CA VAL A 42 -1.49 -14.77 -18.15
C VAL A 42 -0.66 -14.11 -19.25
N ALA A 43 -0.13 -12.91 -19.06
CA ALA A 43 0.77 -12.26 -20.01
C ALA A 43 2.02 -13.11 -20.26
N LEU A 44 2.62 -13.65 -19.19
CA LEU A 44 3.75 -14.55 -19.28
C LEU A 44 3.40 -15.85 -20.03
N TYR A 45 2.23 -16.43 -19.76
CA TYR A 45 1.73 -17.60 -20.48
C TYR A 45 1.51 -17.31 -21.96
N SER A 46 0.88 -16.18 -22.30
CA SER A 46 0.68 -15.75 -23.68
C SER A 46 1.99 -15.49 -24.40
N ALA A 47 3.02 -14.99 -23.72
CA ALA A 47 4.35 -14.84 -24.31
C ALA A 47 4.97 -16.20 -24.67
N VAL A 48 4.83 -17.22 -23.81
CA VAL A 48 5.29 -18.59 -24.11
C VAL A 48 4.51 -19.19 -25.28
N LEU A 49 3.19 -19.02 -25.34
CA LEU A 49 2.38 -19.49 -26.46
C LEU A 49 2.77 -18.79 -27.77
N ASN A 50 3.00 -17.47 -27.74
CA ASN A 50 3.39 -16.73 -28.94
C ASN A 50 4.78 -17.16 -29.46
N VAL A 51 5.69 -17.51 -28.55
CA VAL A 51 6.98 -18.11 -28.90
C VAL A 51 6.79 -19.48 -29.55
N GLN A 52 5.94 -20.34 -28.99
CA GLN A 52 5.63 -21.66 -29.56
C GLN A 52 5.06 -21.52 -30.97
N GLU A 53 4.03 -20.67 -31.14
CA GLU A 53 3.41 -20.39 -32.43
C GLU A 53 4.43 -19.88 -33.47
N ALA A 54 5.36 -19.01 -33.06
CA ALA A 54 6.40 -18.51 -33.94
C ALA A 54 7.38 -19.61 -34.37
N ILE A 55 7.74 -20.53 -33.47
CA ILE A 55 8.59 -21.68 -33.79
C ILE A 55 7.86 -22.59 -34.78
N ASP A 56 6.63 -23.00 -34.45
CA ASP A 56 5.80 -23.90 -35.27
C ASP A 56 5.56 -23.34 -36.68
N SER A 57 5.32 -22.03 -36.79
CA SER A 57 5.04 -21.37 -38.07
C SER A 57 6.27 -21.12 -38.94
N SER A 58 7.46 -21.04 -38.34
CA SER A 58 8.68 -20.62 -39.06
C SER A 58 9.28 -21.68 -39.98
N GLN A 59 8.89 -22.96 -39.85
CA GLN A 59 9.51 -24.12 -40.53
C GLN A 59 11.05 -24.20 -40.41
N LEU A 60 11.64 -23.38 -39.54
CA LEU A 60 13.05 -23.28 -39.25
C LEU A 60 13.33 -23.91 -37.89
N THR A 61 14.59 -24.24 -37.62
CA THR A 61 15.01 -24.71 -36.30
C THR A 61 14.72 -23.65 -35.25
N ALA A 62 14.19 -24.08 -34.10
CA ALA A 62 13.92 -23.21 -32.97
C ALA A 62 15.20 -22.44 -32.58
N PRO A 63 15.10 -21.14 -32.26
CA PRO A 63 16.27 -20.35 -31.90
C PRO A 63 16.93 -20.94 -30.64
N PRO A 64 18.28 -20.88 -30.53
CA PRO A 64 18.98 -21.46 -29.39
C PRO A 64 18.67 -20.72 -28.09
N ASN A 65 18.39 -19.42 -28.15
CA ASN A 65 18.11 -18.60 -26.99
C ASN A 65 16.83 -17.79 -27.20
N ILE A 66 15.91 -17.92 -26.24
CA ILE A 66 14.66 -17.18 -26.19
C ILE A 66 14.70 -16.33 -24.92
N HIS A 67 14.52 -15.02 -25.07
CA HIS A 67 14.58 -14.07 -23.98
C HIS A 67 13.19 -13.50 -23.71
N ILE A 68 12.67 -13.71 -22.51
CA ILE A 68 11.37 -13.18 -22.07
C ILE A 68 11.64 -12.17 -20.95
N TYR A 69 11.15 -10.95 -21.14
CA TYR A 69 11.32 -9.84 -20.20
C TYR A 69 9.99 -9.51 -19.54
N SER A 70 10.00 -9.27 -18.22
CA SER A 70 8.81 -8.83 -17.47
C SER A 70 9.22 -7.91 -16.34
N ASP A 71 8.39 -6.91 -16.05
CA ASP A 71 8.57 -6.03 -14.89
C ASP A 71 7.91 -6.57 -13.62
N SER A 72 7.11 -7.63 -13.73
CA SER A 72 6.49 -8.32 -12.61
C SER A 72 7.48 -9.25 -11.90
N GLN A 73 8.17 -8.74 -10.88
CA GLN A 73 9.02 -9.57 -10.02
C GLN A 73 8.25 -10.73 -9.38
N ALA A 74 6.95 -10.57 -9.14
CA ALA A 74 6.13 -11.59 -8.49
C ALA A 74 5.98 -12.83 -9.37
N THR A 75 5.70 -12.67 -10.67
CA THR A 75 5.55 -13.79 -11.60
C THR A 75 6.88 -14.51 -11.82
N LEU A 76 7.97 -13.74 -12.01
CA LEU A 76 9.30 -14.31 -12.19
C LEU A 76 9.80 -15.06 -10.96
N LYS A 77 9.52 -14.54 -9.74
CA LYS A 77 9.82 -15.26 -8.50
C LYS A 77 9.03 -16.56 -8.40
N ALA A 78 7.72 -16.52 -8.71
CA ALA A 78 6.87 -17.71 -8.67
C ALA A 78 7.30 -18.78 -9.69
N LEU A 79 7.71 -18.35 -10.89
CA LEU A 79 8.30 -19.22 -11.91
C LEU A 79 9.59 -19.87 -11.42
N ARG A 80 10.51 -19.08 -10.85
CA ARG A 80 11.79 -19.58 -10.34
C ARG A 80 11.63 -20.55 -9.17
N SER A 81 10.71 -20.26 -8.25
CA SER A 81 10.50 -21.08 -7.05
C SER A 81 9.57 -22.26 -7.29
N CYS A 82 8.99 -22.39 -8.50
CA CYS A 82 7.99 -23.39 -8.87
C CYS A 82 6.89 -23.57 -7.81
N THR A 83 6.52 -22.49 -7.12
CA THR A 83 5.65 -22.57 -5.94
C THR A 83 4.19 -22.71 -6.37
N LEU A 84 3.67 -23.92 -6.28
CA LEU A 84 2.28 -24.24 -6.61
C LEU A 84 1.35 -24.11 -5.39
N HIS A 85 1.61 -23.11 -4.54
CA HIS A 85 0.78 -22.78 -3.39
C HIS A 85 0.47 -21.28 -3.43
N GLY A 86 -0.73 -20.92 -3.89
CA GLY A 86 -1.15 -19.51 -3.95
C GLY A 86 -2.25 -19.21 -4.95
N PRO A 87 -2.70 -17.95 -5.03
CA PRO A 87 -3.65 -17.52 -6.05
C PRO A 87 -3.06 -17.76 -7.45
N ALA A 88 -3.92 -18.13 -8.40
CA ALA A 88 -3.56 -18.31 -9.80
C ALA A 88 -2.50 -19.41 -10.09
N GLN A 89 -2.22 -20.31 -9.14
CA GLN A 89 -1.23 -21.39 -9.31
C GLN A 89 -1.52 -22.33 -10.50
N TYR A 90 -2.79 -22.45 -10.91
CA TYR A 90 -3.15 -23.24 -12.09
C TYR A 90 -2.59 -22.64 -13.39
N ILE A 91 -2.48 -21.31 -13.48
CA ILE A 91 -1.87 -20.61 -14.62
C ILE A 91 -0.37 -20.88 -14.62
N LEU A 92 0.28 -20.76 -13.46
CA LEU A 92 1.70 -21.07 -13.30
C LEU A 92 2.00 -22.52 -13.70
N LYS A 93 1.15 -23.47 -13.29
CA LYS A 93 1.27 -24.88 -13.68
C LYS A 93 1.23 -25.02 -15.21
N SER A 94 0.28 -24.36 -15.88
CA SER A 94 0.18 -24.39 -17.34
C SER A 94 1.42 -23.79 -18.04
N ILE A 95 2.01 -22.73 -17.49
CA ILE A 95 3.28 -22.16 -17.98
C ILE A 95 4.40 -23.20 -17.88
N LEU A 96 4.57 -23.80 -16.70
CA LEU A 96 5.62 -24.79 -16.45
C LEU A 96 5.46 -26.03 -17.33
N THR A 97 4.24 -26.53 -17.51
CA THR A 97 3.94 -27.62 -18.44
C THR A 97 4.36 -27.26 -19.87
N LYS A 98 3.91 -26.11 -20.40
CA LYS A 98 4.29 -25.68 -21.76
C LYS A 98 5.79 -25.50 -21.95
N LEU A 99 6.49 -24.92 -20.96
CA LEU A 99 7.96 -24.80 -21.02
C LEU A 99 8.65 -26.17 -21.02
N THR A 100 8.10 -27.14 -20.30
CA THR A 100 8.63 -28.51 -20.24
C THR A 100 8.41 -29.23 -21.58
N ASP A 101 7.21 -29.11 -22.15
CA ASP A 101 6.86 -29.66 -23.47
C ASP A 101 7.77 -29.06 -24.56
N MET A 102 7.95 -27.74 -24.56
CA MET A 102 8.85 -27.03 -25.49
C MET A 102 10.31 -27.47 -25.33
N LYS A 103 10.77 -27.72 -24.10
CA LYS A 103 12.13 -28.20 -23.86
C LYS A 103 12.33 -29.65 -24.34
N ALA A 104 11.29 -30.47 -24.27
CA ALA A 104 11.32 -31.84 -24.79
C ALA A 104 11.35 -31.86 -26.33
N LEU A 105 10.58 -30.96 -26.97
CA LEU A 105 10.54 -30.82 -28.44
C LEU A 105 11.78 -30.14 -29.02
N HIS A 106 12.36 -29.18 -28.27
CA HIS A 106 13.53 -28.40 -28.69
C HIS A 106 14.63 -28.41 -27.61
N PRO A 107 15.40 -29.50 -27.49
CA PRO A 107 16.40 -29.67 -26.44
C PRO A 107 17.50 -28.60 -26.44
N ASP A 108 17.85 -28.07 -27.61
CA ASP A 108 18.91 -27.07 -27.79
C ASP A 108 18.44 -25.64 -27.51
N THR A 109 17.14 -25.43 -27.32
CA THR A 109 16.55 -24.12 -27.03
C THR A 109 16.54 -23.85 -25.52
N GLN A 110 16.99 -22.65 -25.14
CA GLN A 110 17.00 -22.17 -23.76
C GLN A 110 16.06 -20.99 -23.58
N PHE A 111 15.16 -21.09 -22.61
CA PHE A 111 14.28 -20.00 -22.18
C PHE A 111 14.92 -19.22 -21.04
N ASN A 112 15.22 -17.95 -21.29
CA ASN A 112 15.84 -17.03 -20.35
C ASN A 112 14.84 -15.96 -19.91
N PHE A 113 14.55 -15.90 -18.61
CA PHE A 113 13.60 -14.94 -18.05
C PHE A 113 14.34 -13.81 -17.33
N HIS A 114 14.00 -12.58 -17.69
CA HIS A 114 14.70 -11.38 -17.22
C HIS A 114 13.72 -10.43 -16.54
N TRP A 115 14.08 -9.99 -15.33
CA TRP A 115 13.37 -8.89 -14.71
C TRP A 115 13.88 -7.55 -15.26
N ILE A 116 12.95 -6.66 -15.59
CA ILE A 116 13.26 -5.28 -15.97
C ILE A 116 12.42 -4.29 -15.15
N PRO A 117 12.91 -3.07 -14.89
CA PRO A 117 12.11 -2.08 -14.17
C PRO A 117 11.02 -1.49 -15.07
N GLY A 118 9.78 -1.44 -14.58
CA GLY A 118 8.69 -0.74 -15.23
C GLY A 118 8.86 0.79 -15.23
N HIS A 119 8.29 1.45 -16.24
CA HIS A 119 8.28 2.92 -16.39
C HIS A 119 9.67 3.58 -16.39
N LYS A 120 10.65 2.92 -17.02
CA LYS A 120 12.02 3.43 -17.18
C LYS A 120 12.37 3.77 -18.63
N GLY A 121 11.39 3.82 -19.53
CA GLY A 121 11.64 4.13 -20.94
C GLY A 121 12.27 2.98 -21.72
N ILE A 122 12.24 1.75 -21.19
CA ILE A 122 12.69 0.56 -21.92
C ILE A 122 11.66 0.27 -22.99
N GLU A 123 12.03 0.47 -24.25
CA GLU A 123 11.09 0.49 -25.38
C GLU A 123 10.14 -0.72 -25.41
N GLY A 124 10.66 -1.94 -25.27
CA GLY A 124 9.86 -3.16 -25.23
C GLY A 124 8.83 -3.19 -24.10
N ASN A 125 9.22 -2.78 -22.88
CA ASN A 125 8.30 -2.73 -21.73
C ASN A 125 7.20 -1.70 -21.96
N GLU A 126 7.58 -0.50 -22.39
CA GLU A 126 6.61 0.58 -22.64
C GLU A 126 5.63 0.20 -23.78
N ARG A 127 6.09 -0.60 -24.76
CA ARG A 127 5.23 -1.18 -25.81
C ARG A 127 4.26 -2.20 -25.22
N ALA A 128 4.71 -3.10 -24.34
CA ALA A 128 3.85 -4.07 -23.64
C ALA A 128 2.80 -3.35 -22.77
N ASP A 129 3.20 -2.33 -22.01
CA ASP A 129 2.30 -1.51 -21.18
C ASP A 129 1.23 -0.80 -22.03
N ARG A 130 1.64 -0.23 -23.18
CA ARG A 130 0.69 0.37 -24.13
C ARG A 130 -0.26 -0.68 -24.69
N ALA A 131 0.22 -1.88 -25.02
CA ALA A 131 -0.63 -2.97 -25.50
C ALA A 131 -1.64 -3.39 -24.41
N ALA A 132 -1.22 -3.55 -23.15
CA ALA A 132 -2.11 -3.88 -22.04
C ALA A 132 -3.19 -2.80 -21.85
N ASN A 133 -2.82 -1.52 -21.92
CA ASN A 133 -3.78 -0.41 -21.84
C ASN A 133 -4.79 -0.41 -23.01
N LYS A 134 -4.35 -0.70 -24.24
CA LYS A 134 -5.25 -0.86 -25.39
C LYS A 134 -6.23 -2.01 -25.18
N GLY A 135 -5.76 -3.13 -24.61
CA GLY A 135 -6.59 -4.29 -24.30
C GLY A 135 -7.75 -3.97 -23.36
N ARG A 136 -7.63 -2.96 -22.48
CA ARG A 136 -8.72 -2.54 -21.58
C ARG A 136 -9.93 -1.97 -22.32
N ALA A 137 -9.73 -1.37 -23.49
CA ALA A 137 -10.80 -0.77 -24.30
C ALA A 137 -11.47 -1.78 -25.24
N ASN A 138 -10.86 -2.94 -25.48
CA ASN A 138 -11.28 -3.91 -26.49
C ASN A 138 -12.07 -5.08 -25.87
N HIS A 139 -13.28 -4.79 -25.39
CA HIS A 139 -14.17 -5.77 -24.72
C HIS A 139 -14.72 -6.90 -25.61
N GLY A 140 -14.22 -7.08 -26.83
CA GLY A 140 -14.79 -8.01 -27.83
C GLY A 140 -13.82 -8.90 -28.60
N ASN A 141 -12.49 -8.73 -28.44
CA ASN A 141 -11.55 -9.66 -29.07
C ASN A 141 -11.46 -10.91 -28.19
N GLY A 142 -12.02 -12.01 -28.70
CA GLY A 142 -12.00 -13.32 -28.07
C GLY A 142 -10.58 -13.74 -27.73
N PHE A 143 -10.19 -13.53 -26.48
CA PHE A 143 -8.95 -14.04 -25.94
C PHE A 143 -9.15 -15.52 -25.67
N VAL A 144 -8.89 -16.35 -26.68
CA VAL A 144 -8.99 -17.80 -26.55
C VAL A 144 -7.69 -18.30 -25.94
N LEU A 145 -7.72 -18.54 -24.64
CA LEU A 145 -6.71 -19.32 -23.95
C LEU A 145 -7.13 -20.78 -23.92
N ASP A 146 -6.16 -21.67 -24.09
CA ASP A 146 -6.29 -23.11 -23.78
C ASP A 146 -6.39 -23.39 -22.26
N ILE A 147 -6.59 -22.35 -21.45
CA ILE A 147 -6.79 -22.45 -20.01
C ILE A 147 -8.07 -21.71 -19.61
N GLU A 148 -8.96 -22.41 -18.91
CA GLU A 148 -10.14 -21.77 -18.34
C GLU A 148 -9.75 -20.90 -17.15
N LEU A 149 -9.97 -19.59 -17.29
CA LEU A 149 -9.61 -18.63 -16.24
C LEU A 149 -10.66 -18.60 -15.12
N ARG A 150 -10.20 -18.90 -13.91
CA ARG A 150 -10.99 -18.89 -12.67
C ARG A 150 -10.99 -17.51 -12.04
N THR A 151 -12.12 -17.14 -11.43
CA THR A 151 -12.24 -15.92 -10.62
C THR A 151 -11.18 -15.90 -9.52
N SER A 152 -10.47 -14.79 -9.37
CA SER A 152 -9.39 -14.66 -8.40
C SER A 152 -9.91 -14.66 -6.97
N CYS A 153 -9.46 -15.62 -6.15
CA CYS A 153 -9.74 -15.63 -4.71
C CYS A 153 -9.27 -14.34 -4.01
N SER A 154 -8.17 -13.74 -4.47
CA SER A 154 -7.66 -12.49 -3.90
C SER A 154 -8.62 -11.32 -4.13
N VAL A 155 -9.24 -11.28 -5.31
CA VAL A 155 -10.25 -10.30 -5.69
C VAL A 155 -11.54 -10.55 -4.93
N THR A 156 -12.01 -11.80 -4.88
CA THR A 156 -13.20 -12.18 -4.10
C THR A 156 -13.06 -11.77 -2.65
N ARG A 157 -11.91 -12.04 -2.01
CA ARG A 157 -11.64 -11.65 -0.62
C ARG A 157 -11.63 -10.13 -0.44
N ARG A 158 -11.05 -9.39 -1.39
CA ARG A 158 -11.05 -7.92 -1.37
C ARG A 158 -12.46 -7.35 -1.47
N ASN A 159 -13.24 -7.84 -2.44
CA ASN A 159 -14.61 -7.40 -2.66
C ASN A 159 -15.47 -7.70 -1.43
N LEU A 160 -15.36 -8.91 -0.86
CA LEU A 160 -16.06 -9.27 0.37
C LEU A 160 -15.70 -8.32 1.52
N HIS A 161 -14.41 -8.05 1.73
CA HIS A 161 -13.96 -7.13 2.77
C HIS A 161 -14.52 -5.71 2.55
N GLU A 162 -14.52 -5.22 1.31
CA GLU A 162 -15.05 -3.91 0.97
C GLU A 162 -16.58 -3.85 1.20
N THR A 163 -17.34 -4.84 0.73
CA THR A 163 -18.78 -4.92 0.94
C THR A 163 -19.14 -4.98 2.43
N LEU A 164 -18.39 -5.75 3.23
CA LEU A 164 -18.65 -5.87 4.67
C LEU A 164 -18.25 -4.62 5.46
N THR A 165 -17.18 -3.91 5.04
CA THR A 165 -16.66 -2.76 5.80
C THR A 165 -17.16 -1.40 5.30
N ALA A 166 -17.64 -1.29 4.06
CA ALA A 166 -18.15 -0.04 3.51
C ALA A 166 -19.31 0.55 4.35
N PRO A 167 -20.31 -0.23 4.79
CA PRO A 167 -21.36 0.28 5.68
C PRO A 167 -20.79 0.82 6.99
N MET A 168 -19.83 0.10 7.60
CA MET A 168 -19.18 0.52 8.85
C MET A 168 -18.37 1.81 8.69
N ARG A 169 -17.80 2.08 7.52
CA ARG A 169 -17.08 3.34 7.24
C ARG A 169 -18.04 4.51 7.08
N VAL A 170 -19.17 4.29 6.41
CA VAL A 170 -20.23 5.30 6.26
C VAL A 170 -20.85 5.60 7.62
N GLU A 171 -21.24 4.58 8.36
CA GLU A 171 -21.77 4.69 9.72
C GLU A 171 -20.75 5.34 10.67
N GLY A 172 -19.48 4.93 10.61
CA GLY A 172 -18.39 5.56 11.36
C GLY A 172 -18.22 7.06 11.08
N ASN A 173 -18.51 7.50 9.85
CA ASN A 173 -18.46 8.92 9.46
C ASN A 173 -19.72 9.69 9.86
N THR A 174 -20.88 9.04 9.97
CA THR A 174 -22.15 9.66 10.37
C THR A 174 -22.40 9.62 11.88
N LEU A 175 -21.67 8.79 12.63
CA LEU A 175 -21.71 8.73 14.09
C LEU A 175 -21.21 10.04 14.74
N THR A 176 -22.09 11.02 14.86
CA THR A 176 -21.90 12.22 15.69
C THR A 176 -22.11 11.86 17.16
N GLY A 177 -21.15 11.13 17.74
CA GLY A 177 -21.30 10.62 19.11
C GLY A 177 -20.13 9.83 19.64
N LEU A 178 -19.20 9.38 18.77
CA LEU A 178 -17.89 8.86 19.19
C LEU A 178 -16.98 10.02 19.62
N THR A 179 -17.41 10.76 20.64
CA THR A 179 -16.63 11.74 21.40
C THR A 179 -15.63 11.05 22.32
N SER A 180 -14.96 10.01 21.83
CA SER A 180 -13.69 9.66 22.45
C SER A 180 -12.83 10.93 22.32
N ARG A 181 -12.41 11.53 23.44
CA ARG A 181 -11.61 12.79 23.39
C ARG A 181 -10.35 12.61 22.51
N THR A 182 -9.94 11.36 22.35
CA THR A 182 -8.98 10.77 21.42
C THR A 182 -9.29 11.02 19.92
N ALA A 183 -10.55 10.97 19.48
CA ALA A 183 -10.95 11.32 18.11
C ALA A 183 -10.92 12.84 17.85
N ARG A 184 -11.17 13.67 18.88
CA ARG A 184 -11.10 15.13 18.75
C ARG A 184 -9.66 15.66 18.67
N THR A 185 -8.70 15.00 19.32
CA THR A 185 -7.26 15.25 19.12
C THR A 185 -6.75 14.71 17.77
N ALA A 186 -7.43 13.70 17.22
CA ALA A 186 -7.23 13.19 15.87
C ALA A 186 -7.88 14.05 14.75
N LYS A 187 -8.52 15.20 15.06
CA LYS A 187 -8.84 16.26 14.07
C LYS A 187 -7.58 16.97 13.53
N GLY A 188 -6.46 16.28 13.48
CA GLY A 188 -5.30 16.61 12.68
C GLY A 188 -5.45 15.97 11.31
N ASN A 189 -6.28 16.54 10.43
CA ASN A 189 -6.67 16.07 9.09
C ASN A 189 -5.47 15.82 8.15
N LEU A 190 -4.63 14.83 8.45
CA LEU A 190 -3.56 14.32 7.60
C LEU A 190 -3.89 12.87 7.27
N SER A 191 -3.73 12.49 6.00
CA SER A 191 -3.76 11.09 5.60
C SER A 191 -2.69 10.29 6.36
N SER A 192 -2.88 8.97 6.45
CA SER A 192 -1.91 8.07 7.09
C SER A 192 -0.50 8.23 6.49
N ILE A 193 -0.41 8.43 5.17
CA ILE A 193 0.86 8.67 4.46
C ILE A 193 1.52 9.97 4.90
N LYS A 194 0.77 11.08 4.96
CA LYS A 194 1.31 12.37 5.41
C LYS A 194 1.72 12.33 6.88
N THR A 195 0.99 11.59 7.70
CA THR A 195 1.32 11.36 9.11
C THR A 195 2.62 10.56 9.26
N ALA A 196 2.80 9.47 8.50
CA ALA A 196 4.03 8.67 8.54
C ALA A 196 5.26 9.50 8.19
N LYS A 197 5.23 10.23 7.06
CA LYS A 197 6.32 11.12 6.63
C LYS A 197 6.67 12.18 7.68
N LEU A 198 5.66 12.79 8.29
CA LEU A 198 5.87 13.77 9.36
C LEU A 198 6.57 13.14 10.58
N LEU A 199 6.12 11.96 11.00
CA LEU A 199 6.65 11.27 12.18
C LEU A 199 8.06 10.68 11.96
N GLU A 200 8.41 10.35 10.73
CA GLU A 200 9.77 9.95 10.34
C GLU A 200 10.75 11.12 10.46
N SER A 201 10.30 12.34 10.18
CA SER A 201 11.14 13.56 10.24
C SER A 201 11.53 14.02 11.65
N VAL A 202 11.01 13.37 12.71
CA VAL A 202 11.28 13.73 14.11
C VAL A 202 11.92 12.57 14.90
N PRO A 203 12.66 12.86 15.98
CA PRO A 203 13.26 11.84 16.82
C PRO A 203 12.24 10.85 17.40
N ARG A 204 12.67 9.62 17.70
CA ARG A 204 11.81 8.53 18.23
C ARG A 204 10.99 8.95 19.46
N ALA A 205 11.58 9.70 20.39
CA ALA A 205 10.91 10.14 21.60
C ALA A 205 9.75 11.12 21.28
N THR A 206 10.00 12.07 20.38
CA THR A 206 9.01 13.01 19.87
C THR A 206 7.89 12.30 19.10
N ARG A 207 8.24 11.27 18.31
CA ARG A 207 7.27 10.40 17.63
C ARG A 207 6.34 9.68 18.60
N CYS A 208 6.90 9.08 19.65
CA CYS A 208 6.13 8.39 20.68
C CYS A 208 5.10 9.34 21.33
N LEU A 209 5.56 10.52 21.75
CA LEU A 209 4.68 11.54 22.30
C LEU A 209 3.60 11.97 21.29
N ALA A 210 3.98 12.26 20.05
CA ALA A 210 3.04 12.68 19.01
C ALA A 210 1.92 11.65 18.79
N THR A 211 2.26 10.36 18.77
CA THR A 211 1.29 9.27 18.68
C THR A 211 0.34 9.26 19.89
N GLN A 212 0.88 9.39 21.11
CA GLN A 212 0.07 9.45 22.34
C GLN A 212 -0.87 10.66 22.38
N LEU A 213 -0.40 11.83 21.94
CA LEU A 213 -1.21 13.05 21.89
C LEU A 213 -2.32 12.94 20.83
N ARG A 214 -2.00 12.38 19.66
CA ARG A 214 -2.96 12.18 18.55
C ARG A 214 -4.03 11.16 18.90
N SER A 215 -3.61 10.02 19.46
CA SER A 215 -4.52 8.97 19.90
C SER A 215 -5.22 9.34 21.20
N GLY A 216 -4.81 10.41 21.89
CA GLY A 216 -5.23 10.80 23.23
C GLY A 216 -4.98 9.75 24.32
N HIS A 217 -4.12 8.75 24.05
CA HIS A 217 -3.66 7.76 25.03
C HIS A 217 -2.37 8.27 25.65
N PHE A 218 -2.49 9.10 26.69
CA PHE A 218 -1.35 9.72 27.34
C PHE A 218 -1.25 9.25 28.81
N PRO A 219 -0.44 8.22 29.11
CA PRO A 219 -0.46 7.54 30.42
C PRO A 219 -0.08 8.39 31.63
N THR A 220 0.55 9.54 31.41
CA THR A 220 0.99 10.41 32.50
C THR A 220 -0.13 11.28 33.06
N THR A 221 -1.27 11.43 32.37
CA THR A 221 -2.42 12.19 32.87
C THR A 221 -3.25 11.38 33.85
N LYS A 222 -3.65 11.99 34.97
CA LYS A 222 -4.54 11.32 35.93
C LYS A 222 -5.90 11.00 35.33
N SER A 223 -6.42 11.79 34.40
CA SER A 223 -7.68 11.47 33.71
C SER A 223 -7.60 10.16 32.92
N TYR A 224 -6.46 9.88 32.29
CA TYR A 224 -6.23 8.62 31.58
C TYR A 224 -6.11 7.47 32.58
N ARG A 225 -5.27 7.62 33.60
CA ARG A 225 -5.06 6.60 34.64
C ARG A 225 -6.35 6.24 35.39
N TYR A 226 -7.18 7.22 35.72
CA TYR A 226 -8.46 7.02 36.39
C TYR A 226 -9.43 6.21 35.54
N ARG A 227 -9.50 6.48 34.23
CA ARG A 227 -10.31 5.69 33.29
C ARG A 227 -9.92 4.21 33.26
N PHE A 228 -8.65 3.89 33.52
CA PHE A 228 -8.13 2.53 33.64
C PHE A 228 -8.03 2.04 35.10
N LYS A 229 -8.64 2.74 36.06
CA LYS A 229 -8.65 2.40 37.49
C LYS A 229 -7.25 2.29 38.12
N LEU A 230 -6.27 3.03 37.60
CA LEU A 230 -4.88 3.08 38.10
C LEU A 230 -4.64 4.22 39.11
N THR A 231 -5.68 4.98 39.45
CA THR A 231 -5.67 6.04 40.46
C THR A 231 -7.10 6.32 40.88
N ASP A 232 -7.31 6.81 42.11
CA ASP A 232 -8.63 7.05 42.68
C ASP A 232 -9.30 8.33 42.18
N SER A 233 -8.55 9.21 41.51
CA SER A 233 -9.08 10.50 41.04
C SER A 233 -8.45 10.98 39.73
N ALA A 234 -9.31 11.50 38.84
CA ALA A 234 -8.91 12.17 37.61
C ALA A 234 -8.36 13.60 37.81
N LYS A 235 -8.43 14.15 39.03
CA LYS A 235 -8.16 15.58 39.28
C LYS A 235 -6.67 15.90 39.41
N CYS A 236 -6.26 17.04 38.87
CA CYS A 236 -4.93 17.62 39.03
C CYS A 236 -4.67 17.98 40.50
N SER A 237 -3.50 17.63 41.03
CA SER A 237 -3.16 17.91 42.44
C SER A 237 -2.90 19.38 42.75
N THR A 238 -2.67 20.25 41.76
CA THR A 238 -2.44 21.68 42.01
C THR A 238 -3.71 22.52 41.88
N CYS A 239 -4.50 22.30 40.82
CA CYS A 239 -5.62 23.18 40.48
C CYS A 239 -6.99 22.47 40.48
N ARG A 240 -7.05 21.20 40.90
CA ARG A 240 -8.28 20.41 41.11
C ARG A 240 -9.19 20.21 39.88
N LEU A 241 -8.84 20.71 38.70
CA LEU A 241 -9.50 20.40 37.42
C LEU A 241 -9.12 19.00 36.93
N ASP A 242 -9.89 18.44 35.99
CA ASP A 242 -9.55 17.17 35.35
C ASP A 242 -8.18 17.26 34.65
N ASP A 243 -7.23 16.42 35.07
CA ASP A 243 -5.88 16.40 34.54
C ASP A 243 -5.85 15.73 33.17
N THR A 244 -6.19 16.50 32.13
CA THR A 244 -6.23 16.08 30.73
C THR A 244 -5.09 16.71 29.91
N ILE A 245 -4.86 16.23 28.69
CA ILE A 245 -3.88 16.85 27.78
C ILE A 245 -4.17 18.35 27.55
N PRO A 246 -5.41 18.77 27.18
CA PRO A 246 -5.70 20.20 27.01
C PRO A 246 -5.55 20.98 28.30
N HIS A 247 -5.93 20.39 29.45
CA HIS A 247 -5.73 21.02 30.74
C HIS A 247 -4.26 21.37 30.96
N ARG A 248 -3.33 20.43 30.77
CA ARG A 248 -1.89 20.68 30.97
C ARG A 248 -1.35 21.75 30.03
N ILE A 249 -1.69 21.67 28.73
CA ILE A 249 -1.15 22.57 27.70
C ILE A 249 -1.71 23.99 27.82
N PHE A 250 -3.00 24.15 28.17
CA PHE A 250 -3.70 25.44 28.05
C PHE A 250 -4.07 26.08 29.38
N ILE A 251 -4.29 25.31 30.44
CA ILE A 251 -4.98 25.79 31.66
C ILE A 251 -4.11 25.66 32.91
N CYS A 252 -3.44 24.53 33.12
CA CYS A 252 -2.85 24.13 34.40
C CYS A 252 -1.87 25.19 34.95
N SER A 253 -2.13 25.69 36.17
CA SER A 253 -1.28 26.69 36.83
C SER A 253 0.15 26.18 37.08
N ARG A 254 0.30 24.88 37.35
CA ARG A 254 1.61 24.21 37.52
C ARG A 254 2.57 24.42 36.35
N HIS A 255 2.03 24.55 35.13
CA HIS A 255 2.83 24.59 33.91
C HIS A 255 2.88 25.97 33.27
N ILE A 256 2.66 27.05 34.04
CA ILE A 256 2.57 28.42 33.50
C ILE A 256 3.83 28.84 32.72
N MET A 257 5.02 28.66 33.29
CA MET A 257 6.28 29.06 32.63
C MET A 257 6.57 28.21 31.39
N ALA A 258 6.37 26.89 31.48
CA ALA A 258 6.53 25.99 30.35
C ALA A 258 5.53 26.30 29.22
N ARG A 259 4.28 26.68 29.56
CA ARG A 259 3.25 27.07 28.61
C ARG A 259 3.59 28.39 27.92
N ILE A 260 4.14 29.37 28.64
CA ILE A 260 4.59 30.64 28.04
C ILE A 260 5.70 30.36 27.02
N ALA A 261 6.69 29.53 27.37
CA ALA A 261 7.77 29.15 26.46
C ALA A 261 7.24 28.39 25.23
N LEU A 262 6.35 27.41 25.43
CA LEU A 262 5.68 26.69 24.35
C LEU A 262 4.92 27.65 23.43
N ARG A 263 4.10 28.55 23.99
CA ARG A 263 3.30 29.51 23.21
C ARG A 263 4.19 30.42 22.36
N ARG A 264 5.29 30.94 22.91
CA ARG A 264 6.25 31.75 22.15
C ARG A 264 6.83 30.98 20.96
N LYS A 265 7.27 29.73 21.18
CA LYS A 265 7.82 28.88 20.10
C LYS A 265 6.78 28.58 19.01
N ILE A 266 5.54 28.28 19.39
CA ILE A 266 4.47 27.95 18.44
C ILE A 266 4.07 29.17 17.60
N LEU A 267 3.94 30.34 18.22
CA LEU A 267 3.61 31.58 17.50
C LEU A 267 4.75 32.03 16.56
N ALA A 268 6.01 31.85 16.96
CA ALA A 268 7.16 32.12 16.08
C ALA A 268 7.20 31.23 14.83
N LEU A 269 6.54 30.05 14.87
CA LEU A 269 6.37 29.17 13.71
C LEU A 269 5.16 29.54 12.83
N GLY A 270 4.41 30.60 13.17
CA GLY A 270 3.19 30.99 12.45
C GLY A 270 2.02 30.01 12.65
N ILE A 271 2.05 29.19 13.70
CA ILE A 271 1.03 28.17 13.97
C ILE A 271 0.06 28.68 15.03
N ARG A 272 -1.25 28.46 14.83
CA ARG A 272 -2.26 28.77 15.86
C ARG A 272 -2.01 27.95 17.11
N PHE A 273 -2.14 28.56 18.29
CA PHE A 273 -1.92 27.91 19.58
C PHE A 273 -3.07 26.99 19.99
N GLU A 274 -3.30 25.97 19.18
CA GLU A 274 -4.33 24.95 19.28
C GLU A 274 -3.68 23.58 19.06
N LEU A 275 -4.18 22.56 19.76
CA LEU A 275 -3.56 21.23 19.71
C LEU A 275 -3.57 20.62 18.30
N GLY A 276 -4.66 20.80 17.54
CA GLY A 276 -4.78 20.27 16.17
C GLY A 276 -3.68 20.75 15.22
N PRO A 277 -3.54 22.06 14.97
CA PRO A 277 -2.46 22.65 14.18
C PRO A 277 -1.06 22.26 14.66
N MET A 278 -0.82 22.26 15.98
CA MET A 278 0.47 21.89 16.56
C MET A 278 0.87 20.43 16.30
N LEU A 279 -0.11 19.52 16.14
CA LEU A 279 0.16 18.11 15.84
C LEU A 279 0.48 17.84 14.36
N ARG A 280 0.36 18.83 13.47
CA ARG A 280 0.58 18.71 12.02
C ARG A 280 1.95 19.20 11.52
N ASN A 281 2.79 19.73 12.40
CA ASN A 281 4.08 20.31 12.04
C ASN A 281 5.22 19.73 12.90
N ALA A 282 6.37 19.43 12.28
CA ALA A 282 7.47 18.72 12.94
C ALA A 282 8.13 19.56 14.05
N LYS A 283 8.32 20.86 13.80
CA LYS A 283 8.93 21.79 14.75
C LYS A 283 8.02 22.02 15.96
N SER A 284 6.71 22.11 15.75
CA SER A 284 5.75 22.20 16.86
C SER A 284 5.65 20.90 17.67
N LEU A 285 5.78 19.73 17.04
CA LEU A 285 5.89 18.45 17.75
C LEU A 285 7.11 18.41 18.66
N GLN A 286 8.25 18.93 18.20
CA GLN A 286 9.45 19.01 19.02
C GLN A 286 9.26 19.97 20.22
N ALA A 287 8.64 21.12 20.02
CA ALA A 287 8.32 22.05 21.10
C ALA A 287 7.33 21.43 22.13
N LEU A 288 6.35 20.65 21.66
CA LEU A 288 5.46 19.87 22.52
C LEU A 288 6.22 18.82 23.33
N TYR A 289 7.21 18.16 22.72
CA TYR A 289 8.06 17.21 23.44
C TYR A 289 8.85 17.86 24.56
N GLU A 290 9.47 19.02 24.32
CA GLU A 290 10.17 19.77 25.36
C GLU A 290 9.25 20.20 26.50
N PHE A 291 8.00 20.58 26.19
CA PHE A 291 6.99 20.91 27.20
C PHE A 291 6.66 19.71 28.11
N PHE A 292 6.51 18.51 27.54
CA PHE A 292 6.13 17.31 28.29
C PHE A 292 7.31 16.53 28.88
N LYS A 293 8.53 16.69 28.37
CA LYS A 293 9.72 15.93 28.80
C LYS A 293 9.92 15.96 30.33
N PRO A 294 9.87 17.11 31.04
CA PRO A 294 10.03 17.15 32.50
C PRO A 294 8.89 16.44 33.24
N GLN A 295 7.69 16.43 32.64
CA GLN A 295 6.48 15.84 33.21
C GLN A 295 6.48 14.32 33.10
N ILE A 296 7.13 13.77 32.09
CA ILE A 296 7.27 12.32 31.86
C ILE A 296 8.37 11.73 32.77
N SER A 297 9.48 12.46 32.97
CA SER A 297 10.59 12.01 33.83
C SER A 297 10.25 11.95 35.32
N HIS A 298 9.29 12.74 35.81
CA HIS A 298 8.86 12.71 37.21
C HIS A 298 7.93 11.52 37.54
N SER A 299 7.26 10.95 36.54
CA SER A 299 6.37 9.79 36.74
C SER A 299 7.09 8.46 36.99
N HIS A 300 8.39 8.37 36.71
CA HIS A 300 9.21 7.17 36.99
C HIS A 300 9.73 7.09 38.43
N ARG A 301 9.49 8.09 39.29
CA ARG A 301 9.87 8.06 40.72
C ARG A 301 8.71 7.69 41.65
N LEU A 302 7.55 7.33 41.11
CA LEU A 302 6.34 6.97 41.87
C LEU A 302 5.75 5.61 41.41
N LEU A 303 6.58 4.78 40.79
CA LEU A 303 6.44 3.33 40.67
C LEU A 303 7.67 2.72 41.34
#